data_AF-A0A7L3JAL2-F1
#
_entry.id   AF-A0A7L3JAL2-F1
#
_cell.length_a   1.000
_cell.length_b   1.000
_cell.length_c   1.000
_cell.angle_alpha   90.00
_cell.angle_beta   90.00
_cell.angle_gamma   90.00
#
_symmetry.space_group_name_H-M   'P 1'
#
loop_
_entity.id
_entity.type
_entity.pdbx_description
1 polymer ?
#
loop_
_entity_poly.entity_id
_entity_poly.type
_entity_poly.pdbx_seq_one_letter_code
_entity_poly.pdbx_strand_id
1 'polypeptide(L)'
;GSFKAADSGKILKRFSENEKECFERLMKDPLRSCVPCFHGVVERDGESYIQLDDLLTDFEGPCVMDCKMGIRTYLEEELTKAREKPKLRKDMYKKMIEVDPLAPTAEENAQHAVTKPRYMQWRETISSSANLGFRIEGIKKADGTCNTNFKTTKTQEQVLQVFVEFIEGNTTILV
;
A
#
# COMPACT_ATOMS: atom_id res chain seq x y z
N GLY A 1 -9.63 9.34 5.51
CA GLY A 1 -8.92 8.16 4.98
C GLY A 1 -9.94 7.20 4.38
N SER A 2 -9.50 6.08 3.81
CA SER A 2 -10.42 5.07 3.27
C SER A 2 -11.06 4.17 4.33
N PHE A 3 -10.83 4.45 5.61
CA PHE A 3 -11.29 3.62 6.74
C PHE A 3 -12.13 4.42 7.73
N LYS A 4 -13.10 3.76 8.35
CA LYS A 4 -13.89 4.22 9.51
C LYS A 4 -13.92 3.10 10.57
N ALA A 5 -14.00 3.48 11.84
CA ALA A 5 -14.21 2.51 12.91
C ALA A 5 -15.59 1.85 12.79
N ALA A 6 -15.68 0.58 13.18
CA ALA A 6 -16.93 -0.13 13.40
C ALA A 6 -16.95 -0.75 14.80
N ASP A 7 -18.11 -1.29 15.16
CA ASP A 7 -18.34 -1.86 16.48
C ASP A 7 -17.76 -3.29 16.60
N SER A 8 -17.35 -3.65 17.82
CA SER A 8 -16.94 -5.02 18.20
C SER A 8 -15.79 -5.59 17.37
N GLY A 9 -14.63 -4.92 17.36
CA GLY A 9 -13.40 -5.43 16.73
C GLY A 9 -13.43 -5.43 15.20
N LYS A 10 -14.22 -4.54 14.59
CA LYS A 10 -14.38 -4.44 13.14
C LYS A 10 -13.96 -3.09 12.62
N ILE A 11 -13.58 -3.06 11.35
CA ILE A 11 -13.25 -1.85 10.61
C ILE A 11 -14.04 -1.76 9.30
N LEU A 12 -14.40 -0.55 8.91
CA LEU A 12 -15.07 -0.27 7.65
C LEU A 12 -14.05 0.27 6.65
N LYS A 13 -13.89 -0.41 5.53
CA LYS A 13 -13.09 0.06 4.39
C LYS A 13 -14.01 0.56 3.29
N ARG A 14 -13.72 1.73 2.71
CA ARG A 14 -14.52 2.31 1.62
C ARG A 14 -14.71 1.29 0.50
N PHE A 15 -15.95 1.17 0.02
CA PHE A 15 -16.32 0.16 -0.96
C PHE A 15 -15.50 0.23 -2.25
N SER A 16 -15.18 -0.95 -2.77
CA SER A 16 -14.54 -1.19 -4.06
C SER A 16 -15.04 -2.54 -4.56
N GLU A 17 -15.70 -2.57 -5.72
CA GLU A 17 -16.31 -3.79 -6.27
C GLU A 17 -15.27 -4.92 -6.38
N ASN A 18 -14.12 -4.65 -7.01
CA ASN A 18 -13.06 -5.63 -7.19
C ASN A 18 -12.55 -6.19 -5.84
N GLU A 19 -12.49 -5.36 -4.81
CA GLU A 19 -12.02 -5.81 -3.50
C GLU A 19 -13.07 -6.67 -2.79
N LYS A 20 -14.34 -6.27 -2.87
CA LYS A 20 -15.47 -7.06 -2.38
C LYS A 20 -15.49 -8.44 -3.05
N GLU A 21 -15.37 -8.52 -4.36
CA GLU A 21 -15.33 -9.80 -5.09
C GLU A 21 -14.13 -10.66 -4.66
N CYS A 22 -12.95 -10.06 -4.48
CA CYS A 22 -11.77 -10.77 -3.97
C CYS A 22 -12.04 -11.37 -2.59
N PHE A 23 -12.61 -10.59 -1.65
CA PHE A 23 -12.93 -11.09 -0.32
C PHE A 23 -13.97 -12.21 -0.33
N GLU A 24 -15.03 -12.10 -1.14
CA GLU A 24 -16.03 -13.16 -1.28
C GLU A 24 -15.43 -14.49 -1.75
N ARG A 25 -14.42 -14.45 -2.62
CA ARG A 25 -13.68 -15.63 -3.06
C ARG A 25 -12.73 -16.13 -1.97
N LEU A 26 -11.96 -15.23 -1.36
CA LEU A 26 -10.99 -15.56 -0.31
C LEU A 26 -11.65 -16.23 0.91
N MET A 27 -12.89 -15.87 1.26
CA MET A 27 -13.63 -16.51 2.36
C MET A 27 -13.95 -17.99 2.11
N LYS A 28 -13.76 -18.47 0.86
CA LYS A 28 -13.97 -19.87 0.44
C LYS A 28 -12.67 -20.54 -0.01
N ASP A 29 -11.54 -19.84 0.09
CA ASP A 29 -10.23 -20.27 -0.37
C ASP A 29 -9.33 -20.71 0.80
N PRO A 30 -8.34 -21.60 0.60
CA PRO A 30 -7.35 -21.92 1.63
C PRO A 30 -6.63 -20.69 2.22
N LEU A 31 -6.52 -19.59 1.47
CA LEU A 31 -5.93 -18.33 1.93
C LEU A 31 -6.80 -17.55 2.93
N ARG A 32 -8.01 -18.03 3.26
CA ARG A 32 -8.91 -17.38 4.22
C ARG A 32 -8.22 -17.00 5.54
N SER A 33 -7.36 -17.87 6.07
CA SER A 33 -6.64 -17.63 7.34
C SER A 33 -5.53 -16.57 7.24
N CYS A 34 -5.19 -16.13 6.02
CA CYS A 34 -4.13 -15.16 5.76
C CYS A 34 -4.67 -13.75 5.48
N VAL A 35 -5.98 -13.54 5.56
CA VAL A 35 -6.66 -12.26 5.24
C VAL A 35 -7.66 -11.91 6.35
N PRO A 36 -8.01 -10.62 6.55
CA PRO A 36 -9.06 -10.27 7.50
C PRO A 36 -10.39 -10.91 7.11
N CYS A 37 -11.17 -11.36 8.11
CA CYS A 37 -12.49 -11.92 7.86
C CYS A 37 -13.40 -10.84 7.24
N PHE A 38 -14.12 -11.21 6.19
CA PHE A 38 -15.06 -10.34 5.50
C PHE A 38 -16.48 -10.61 5.98
N HIS A 39 -17.14 -9.57 6.49
CA HIS A 39 -18.49 -9.64 7.08
C HIS A 39 -19.60 -9.12 6.16
N GLY A 40 -19.27 -8.79 4.92
CA GLY A 40 -20.21 -8.22 3.94
C GLY A 40 -20.02 -6.72 3.73
N VAL A 41 -21.00 -6.14 3.04
CA VAL A 41 -21.04 -4.70 2.74
C VAL A 41 -22.11 -4.05 3.60
N VAL A 42 -21.78 -2.91 4.20
CA VAL A 42 -22.70 -2.10 5.02
C VAL A 42 -22.78 -0.69 4.46
N GLU A 43 -23.91 -0.02 4.69
CA GLU A 43 -24.09 1.38 4.35
C GLU A 43 -23.96 2.25 5.61
N ARG A 44 -23.18 3.33 5.54
CA ARG A 44 -23.09 4.36 6.59
C ARG A 44 -22.95 5.73 5.96
N ASP A 45 -23.77 6.68 6.41
CA ASP A 45 -23.79 8.07 5.92
C ASP A 45 -24.01 8.18 4.40
N GLY A 46 -24.79 7.26 3.81
CA GLY A 46 -25.04 7.21 2.36
C GLY A 46 -23.86 6.70 1.52
N GLU A 47 -22.85 6.11 2.15
CA GLU A 47 -21.72 5.47 1.47
C GLU A 47 -21.65 3.98 1.84
N SER A 48 -21.26 3.15 0.87
CA SER A 48 -21.03 1.72 1.09
C SER A 48 -19.60 1.45 1.60
N TYR A 49 -19.48 0.45 2.46
CA TYR A 49 -18.23 0.01 3.07
C TYR A 49 -18.15 -1.52 3.12
N ILE A 50 -16.96 -2.05 2.83
CA ILE A 50 -16.58 -3.43 3.13
C ILE A 50 -16.31 -3.50 4.65
N GLN A 51 -17.02 -4.37 5.37
CA GLN A 51 -16.79 -4.61 6.78
C GLN A 51 -15.80 -5.77 6.96
N LEU A 52 -14.71 -5.51 7.69
CA LEU A 52 -13.61 -6.45 7.94
C LEU A 52 -13.34 -6.58 9.44
N ASP A 53 -12.75 -7.69 9.87
CA ASP A 53 -12.10 -7.74 11.18
C ASP A 53 -11.01 -6.66 11.27
N ASP A 54 -10.93 -5.99 12.40
CA ASP A 54 -9.79 -5.13 12.73
C ASP A 54 -8.67 -6.01 13.28
N LEU A 55 -7.63 -6.20 12.45
CA LEU A 55 -6.46 -7.02 12.74
C LEU A 55 -5.65 -6.52 13.95
N LEU A 56 -5.93 -5.31 14.46
CA LEU A 56 -5.24 -4.73 15.61
C LEU A 56 -5.98 -4.97 16.92
N THR A 57 -7.21 -5.52 16.89
CA THR A 57 -8.10 -5.63 18.07
C THR A 57 -7.44 -6.33 19.25
N ASP A 58 -6.72 -7.42 19.00
CA ASP A 58 -6.14 -8.28 20.05
C ASP A 58 -4.71 -7.89 20.44
N PHE A 59 -4.19 -6.78 19.90
CA PHE A 59 -2.84 -6.31 20.20
C PHE A 59 -2.85 -5.11 21.14
N GLU A 60 -2.08 -5.19 22.23
CA GLU A 60 -1.79 -4.03 23.07
C GLU A 60 -0.58 -3.28 22.51
N GLY A 61 -0.80 -2.04 22.06
CA GLY A 61 0.25 -1.19 21.48
C GLY A 61 0.91 -1.82 20.23
N PRO A 62 0.16 -2.16 19.16
CA PRO A 62 0.72 -2.84 18.00
C PRO A 62 1.75 -1.98 17.25
N CYS A 63 2.87 -2.61 16.90
CA CYS A 63 3.74 -2.16 15.83
C CYS A 63 3.28 -2.78 14.50
N VAL A 64 3.09 -1.97 13.46
CA VAL A 64 2.56 -2.39 12.16
C VAL A 64 3.55 -2.01 11.06
N MET A 65 3.91 -2.95 10.20
CA MET A 65 4.63 -2.72 8.95
C MET A 65 3.73 -3.07 7.77
N ASP A 66 3.61 -2.16 6.80
CA ASP A 66 2.93 -2.40 5.53
C ASP A 66 3.98 -2.70 4.45
N CYS A 67 3.91 -3.90 3.88
CA CYS A 67 4.73 -4.34 2.76
C CYS A 67 3.86 -4.52 1.51
N LYS A 68 4.14 -3.70 0.49
CA LYS A 68 3.51 -3.84 -0.82
C LYS A 68 4.18 -4.96 -1.60
N MET A 69 3.42 -5.99 -1.94
CA MET A 69 3.89 -7.15 -2.70
C MET A 69 3.85 -6.94 -4.22
N GLY A 70 4.76 -7.62 -4.92
CA GLY A 70 4.85 -7.70 -6.38
C GLY A 70 6.01 -6.88 -6.98
N ILE A 71 6.56 -7.40 -8.09
CA ILE A 71 7.53 -6.67 -8.93
C ILE A 71 6.89 -5.53 -9.74
N ARG A 72 5.56 -5.58 -9.90
CA ARG A 72 4.74 -4.62 -10.62
C ARG A 72 3.54 -4.24 -9.75
N THR A 73 3.26 -2.95 -9.65
CA THR A 73 2.27 -2.37 -8.72
C THR A 73 1.18 -1.53 -9.39
N TYR A 74 1.08 -1.65 -10.71
CA TYR A 74 -0.01 -1.17 -11.56
C TYR A 74 -0.58 -2.35 -12.35
N LEU A 75 -1.84 -2.28 -12.79
CA LEU A 75 -2.43 -3.30 -13.66
C LEU A 75 -2.01 -3.08 -15.13
N GLU A 76 -1.92 -4.15 -15.92
CA GLU A 76 -1.57 -4.05 -17.34
C GLU A 76 -2.59 -3.20 -18.12
N GLU A 77 -3.88 -3.31 -17.77
CA GLU A 77 -4.91 -2.44 -18.33
C GLU A 77 -4.68 -0.95 -18.08
N GLU A 78 -4.01 -0.57 -16.98
CA GLU A 78 -3.69 0.83 -16.72
C GLU A 78 -2.64 1.37 -17.70
N LEU A 79 -1.76 0.51 -18.23
CA LEU A 79 -0.86 0.88 -19.32
C LEU A 79 -1.65 1.11 -20.61
N THR A 80 -2.55 0.19 -20.97
CA THR A 80 -3.38 0.33 -22.17
C THR A 80 -4.22 1.60 -22.13
N LYS A 81 -4.91 1.84 -21.00
CA LYS A 81 -5.71 3.05 -20.78
C LYS A 81 -4.86 4.33 -20.84
N ALA A 82 -3.63 4.31 -20.32
CA ALA A 82 -2.74 5.46 -20.40
C ALA A 82 -2.22 5.74 -21.82
N ARG A 83 -2.10 4.73 -22.68
CA ARG A 83 -1.76 4.88 -24.11
C ARG A 83 -2.91 5.45 -24.93
N GLU A 84 -4.14 5.01 -24.65
CA GLU A 84 -5.34 5.48 -25.36
C GLU A 84 -5.77 6.88 -24.91
N LYS A 85 -5.81 7.11 -23.59
CA LYS A 85 -6.27 8.37 -23.00
C LYS A 85 -5.46 8.70 -21.73
N PRO A 86 -4.28 9.32 -21.88
CA PRO A 86 -3.42 9.62 -20.73
C PRO A 86 -4.11 10.56 -19.74
N LYS A 87 -4.31 10.08 -18.51
CA LYS A 87 -4.77 10.89 -17.39
C LYS A 87 -3.58 11.39 -16.58
N LEU A 88 -3.32 12.69 -16.68
CA LEU A 88 -2.23 13.37 -15.99
C LEU A 88 -2.52 13.55 -14.49
N ARG A 89 -1.48 13.37 -13.66
CA ARG A 89 -1.54 13.38 -12.19
C ARG A 89 -0.49 14.34 -11.60
N LYS A 90 -0.96 15.53 -11.23
CA LYS A 90 -0.13 16.56 -10.59
C LYS A 90 0.39 16.14 -9.21
N ASP A 91 -0.40 15.39 -8.47
CA ASP A 91 -0.03 14.87 -7.15
C ASP A 91 1.12 13.84 -7.23
N MET A 92 1.12 13.00 -8.27
CA MET A 92 2.21 12.04 -8.50
C MET A 92 3.49 12.72 -8.97
N TYR A 93 3.38 13.77 -9.79
CA TYR A 93 4.53 14.59 -10.18
C TYR A 93 5.19 15.25 -8.98
N LYS A 94 4.41 15.90 -8.10
CA LYS A 94 4.93 16.52 -6.86
C LYS A 94 5.70 15.51 -6.01
N LYS A 95 5.12 14.32 -5.78
CA LYS A 95 5.78 13.23 -5.04
C LYS A 95 7.04 12.71 -5.74
N MET A 96 7.12 12.80 -7.06
CA MET A 96 8.29 12.37 -7.83
C MET A 96 9.44 13.35 -7.61
N ILE A 97 9.21 14.65 -7.81
CA ILE A 97 10.24 15.68 -7.63
C ILE A 97 10.67 15.87 -6.17
N GLU A 98 9.80 15.59 -5.20
CA GLU A 98 10.15 15.56 -3.77
C GLU A 98 11.21 14.51 -3.45
N VAL A 99 11.26 13.41 -4.22
CA VAL A 99 12.24 12.34 -4.04
C VAL A 99 13.44 12.53 -4.95
N ASP A 100 13.20 12.86 -6.22
CA ASP A 100 14.23 13.08 -7.23
C ASP A 100 13.78 14.17 -8.22
N PRO A 101 14.28 15.42 -8.08
CA PRO A 101 13.95 16.53 -8.98
C PRO A 101 14.33 16.30 -10.44
N LEU A 102 15.26 15.37 -10.73
CA LEU A 102 15.73 15.06 -12.08
C LEU A 102 14.99 13.87 -12.72
N ALA A 103 14.12 13.19 -11.97
CA ALA A 103 13.38 12.03 -12.47
C ALA A 103 12.34 12.33 -13.58
N PRO A 104 11.61 13.46 -13.57
CA PRO A 104 10.68 13.78 -14.65
C PRO A 104 11.38 14.23 -15.93
N THR A 105 10.77 13.92 -17.07
CA THR A 105 11.16 14.42 -18.40
C THR A 105 10.86 15.92 -18.56
N ALA A 106 11.39 16.54 -19.62
CA ALA A 106 11.13 17.95 -19.92
C ALA A 106 9.63 18.21 -20.14
N GLU A 107 8.93 17.30 -20.81
CA GLU A 107 7.49 17.38 -21.08
C GLU A 107 6.67 17.24 -19.79
N GLU A 108 7.05 16.30 -18.90
CA GLU A 108 6.40 16.13 -17.59
C GLU A 108 6.60 17.36 -16.69
N ASN A 109 7.79 17.96 -16.75
CA ASN A 109 8.09 19.22 -16.04
C ASN A 109 7.26 20.38 -16.58
N ALA A 110 7.15 20.52 -17.91
CA ALA A 110 6.33 21.57 -18.52
C ALA A 110 4.83 21.44 -18.15
N GLN A 111 4.34 20.20 -18.01
CA GLN A 111 2.94 19.92 -17.64
C GLN A 111 2.69 19.90 -16.12
N HIS A 112 3.77 19.87 -15.32
CA HIS A 112 3.73 19.60 -13.88
C HIS A 112 2.88 18.39 -13.51
N ALA A 113 2.97 17.34 -14.32
CA ALA A 113 2.15 16.14 -14.17
C ALA A 113 2.82 14.93 -14.83
N VAL A 114 2.57 13.76 -14.26
CA VAL A 114 2.97 12.45 -14.83
C VAL A 114 1.74 11.56 -14.98
N THR A 115 1.81 10.51 -15.79
CA THR A 115 0.75 9.48 -15.79
C THR A 115 0.93 8.53 -14.61
N LYS A 116 -0.15 7.84 -14.20
CA LYS A 116 -0.07 6.85 -13.12
C LYS A 116 0.93 5.74 -13.43
N PRO A 117 0.90 5.04 -14.58
CA PRO A 117 1.84 3.95 -14.85
C PRO A 117 3.30 4.42 -14.83
N ARG A 118 3.59 5.59 -15.40
CA ARG A 118 4.93 6.19 -15.39
C ARG A 118 5.45 6.47 -13.98
N TYR A 119 4.61 6.97 -13.08
CA TYR A 119 4.95 7.13 -11.67
C TYR A 119 5.20 5.78 -10.98
N MET A 120 4.32 4.79 -11.19
CA MET A 120 4.44 3.48 -10.55
C MET A 120 5.71 2.75 -11.02
N GLN A 121 6.01 2.78 -12.31
CA GLN A 121 7.25 2.22 -12.88
C GLN A 121 8.49 2.84 -12.26
N TRP A 122 8.54 4.17 -12.15
CA TRP A 122 9.66 4.84 -11.48
C TRP A 122 9.75 4.47 -9.99
N ARG A 123 8.61 4.42 -9.28
CA ARG A 123 8.59 3.97 -7.87
C ARG A 123 9.12 2.55 -7.71
N GLU A 124 8.84 1.66 -8.65
CA GLU A 124 9.35 0.29 -8.66
C GLU A 124 10.86 0.24 -8.86
N THR A 125 11.44 1.14 -9.67
CA THR A 125 12.90 1.16 -9.94
C THR A 125 13.73 1.81 -8.83
N ILE A 126 13.15 2.73 -8.05
CA ILE A 126 13.84 3.38 -6.94
C ILE A 126 13.64 2.67 -5.59
N SER A 127 12.67 1.77 -5.48
CA SER A 127 12.45 0.91 -4.31
C SER A 127 12.90 -0.53 -4.56
N SER A 128 12.66 -1.41 -3.59
CA SER A 128 12.98 -2.83 -3.69
C SER A 128 11.98 -3.65 -4.53
N SER A 129 10.91 -3.04 -5.08
CA SER A 129 9.88 -3.80 -5.80
C SER A 129 10.45 -4.52 -7.03
N ALA A 130 11.20 -3.84 -7.90
CA ALA A 130 11.66 -4.42 -9.15
C ALA A 130 12.69 -5.55 -8.98
N ASN A 131 13.48 -5.55 -7.90
CA ASN A 131 14.57 -6.51 -7.66
C ASN A 131 14.23 -7.57 -6.59
N LEU A 132 13.46 -7.23 -5.55
CA LEU A 132 13.12 -8.14 -4.45
C LEU A 132 11.64 -8.58 -4.45
N GLY A 133 10.80 -8.02 -5.32
CA GLY A 133 9.41 -8.42 -5.45
C GLY A 133 8.48 -7.90 -4.35
N PHE A 134 8.94 -6.96 -3.52
CA PHE A 134 8.12 -6.21 -2.57
C PHE A 134 8.80 -4.91 -2.18
N ARG A 135 8.10 -4.03 -1.47
CA ARG A 135 8.70 -2.86 -0.80
C ARG A 135 7.96 -2.52 0.49
N ILE A 136 8.66 -1.87 1.41
CA ILE A 136 8.07 -1.34 2.64
C ILE A 136 7.38 -0.01 2.28
N GLU A 137 6.10 0.13 2.60
CA GLU A 137 5.32 1.36 2.37
C GLU A 137 5.28 2.23 3.63
N GLY A 138 5.23 1.62 4.81
CA GLY A 138 5.17 2.35 6.06
C GLY A 138 5.34 1.46 7.30
N ILE A 139 5.74 2.11 8.39
CA ILE A 139 5.86 1.53 9.72
C ILE A 139 5.16 2.45 10.70
N LYS A 140 4.31 1.89 11.55
CA LYS A 140 3.76 2.54 12.73
C LYS A 140 4.24 1.78 13.97
N LYS A 141 4.87 2.48 14.91
CA LYS A 141 5.36 1.91 16.17
C LYS A 141 4.33 2.11 17.30
N ALA A 142 4.50 1.34 18.37
CA ALA A 142 3.66 1.38 19.57
C ALA A 142 3.64 2.76 20.26
N ASP A 143 4.77 3.48 20.18
CA ASP A 143 4.93 4.85 20.69
C ASP A 143 4.15 5.91 19.87
N GLY A 144 3.47 5.49 18.80
CA GLY A 144 2.72 6.36 17.89
C GLY A 144 3.53 6.90 16.72
N THR A 145 4.85 6.68 16.69
CA THR A 145 5.72 7.13 15.60
C THR A 145 5.32 6.44 14.29
N CYS A 146 5.13 7.23 13.24
CA CYS A 146 4.77 6.74 11.91
C CYS A 146 5.81 7.21 10.89
N ASN A 147 6.41 6.25 10.18
CA ASN A 147 7.37 6.51 9.12
C ASN A 147 6.84 5.92 7.81
N THR A 148 6.85 6.72 6.74
CA THR A 148 6.53 6.24 5.38
C THR A 148 7.69 6.51 4.42
N ASN A 149 8.84 6.99 4.91
CA ASN A 149 9.97 7.42 4.11
C ASN A 149 10.86 6.25 3.65
N PHE A 150 10.25 5.29 2.96
CA PHE A 150 10.90 4.10 2.40
C PHE A 150 10.95 4.13 0.87
N LYS A 151 10.81 5.33 0.27
CA LYS A 151 10.65 5.50 -1.18
C LYS A 151 11.88 4.99 -1.95
N THR A 152 13.05 5.09 -1.34
CA THR A 152 14.36 4.71 -1.89
C THR A 152 15.00 3.51 -1.18
N THR A 153 14.26 2.82 -0.30
CA THR A 153 14.71 1.57 0.32
C THR A 153 14.69 0.47 -0.75
N LYS A 154 15.87 0.07 -1.22
CA LYS A 154 16.03 -0.71 -2.46
C LYS A 154 16.89 -1.95 -2.33
N THR A 155 18.02 -1.86 -1.62
CA THR A 155 18.93 -3.01 -1.49
C THR A 155 18.46 -3.98 -0.41
N GLN A 156 18.91 -5.23 -0.49
CA GLN A 156 18.60 -6.24 0.52
C GLN A 156 19.08 -5.81 1.91
N GLU A 157 20.24 -5.16 1.99
CA GLU A 157 20.82 -4.65 3.24
C GLU A 157 19.97 -3.54 3.84
N GLN A 158 19.51 -2.59 3.01
CA GLN A 158 18.61 -1.52 3.46
C GLN A 158 17.28 -2.09 3.97
N VAL A 159 16.71 -3.05 3.27
CA VAL A 159 15.45 -3.71 3.68
C VAL A 159 15.66 -4.47 5.00
N LEU A 160 16.73 -5.26 5.11
CA LEU A 160 17.08 -5.99 6.32
C LEU A 160 17.23 -5.05 7.51
N GLN A 161 17.92 -3.92 7.32
CA GLN A 161 18.09 -2.92 8.37
C GLN A 161 16.74 -2.39 8.88
N VAL A 162 15.79 -2.11 7.97
CA VAL A 162 14.45 -1.66 8.37
C VAL A 162 13.68 -2.74 9.14
N PHE A 163 13.81 -4.03 8.76
CA PHE A 163 13.22 -5.13 9.54
C PHE A 163 13.84 -5.25 10.94
N VAL A 164 15.16 -5.14 11.05
CA VAL A 164 15.87 -5.18 12.35
C VAL A 164 15.42 -4.03 13.26
N GLU A 165 15.26 -2.82 12.71
CA GLU A 165 14.75 -1.65 13.44
C GLU A 165 13.27 -1.78 13.83
N PHE A 166 12.48 -2.51 13.04
CA PHE A 166 11.07 -2.75 13.31
C PHE A 166 10.87 -3.72 14.47
N ILE A 167 11.65 -4.82 14.51
CA ILE A 167 11.56 -5.80 15.59
C ILE A 167 12.33 -5.37 16.85
N GLU A 168 13.11 -4.28 16.78
CA GLU A 168 13.90 -3.73 17.90
C GLU A 168 14.80 -4.78 18.58
N GLY A 169 15.34 -5.72 17.79
CA GLY A 169 16.16 -6.83 18.29
C GLY A 169 15.39 -7.95 19.01
N ASN A 170 14.06 -7.88 19.08
CA ASN A 170 13.24 -8.93 19.67
C ASN A 170 13.11 -10.12 18.72
N THR A 171 14.05 -11.05 18.84
CA THR A 171 14.10 -12.26 17.98
C THR A 171 12.99 -13.27 18.29
N THR A 172 12.29 -13.15 19.41
CA THR A 172 11.13 -14.03 19.73
C THR A 172 9.98 -13.85 18.73
N ILE A 173 9.89 -12.70 18.05
CA ILE A 173 8.90 -12.45 17.00
C ILE A 173 9.15 -13.29 15.74
N LEU A 174 10.37 -13.79 15.54
CA LEU A 174 10.76 -14.57 14.35
C LEU A 174 10.46 -16.07 14.49
N VAL A 175 9.97 -16.52 15.65
CA VAL A 175 9.83 -17.93 16.03
C VAL A 175 8.38 -18.39 15.95
#